data_AF-B7T9Y5-F1
#
_entry.id   AF-B7T9Y5-F1
#
_cell.length_a   1.000
_cell.length_b   1.000
_cell.length_c   1.000
_cell.angle_alpha   90.00
_cell.angle_beta   90.00
_cell.angle_gamma   90.00
#
_symmetry.space_group_name_H-M   'P 1'
#
loop_
_entity.id
_entity.type
_entity.pdbx_description
1 polymer ?
#
loop_
_entity_poly.entity_id
_entity_poly.type
_entity_poly.pdbx_seq_one_letter_code
_entity_poly.pdbx_strand_id
1 'polypeptide(L)'
;LFISIMAGVKTSAIEALLGSGSQVVRVMSNTPALVLAGATAIARGANAGDEELALTRRIFDLVGTTCIVEEKLLDAVTGVSGSGPAYVLTFIEALSDAGEKHGLPR
;
A
#
# COMPACT_ATOMS: atom_id res chain seq x y z
N LEU A 1 -6.65 10.96 14.65
CA LEU A 1 -6.29 10.18 13.44
C LEU A 1 -5.32 9.04 13.76
N PHE A 2 -5.73 7.80 13.49
CA PHE A 2 -4.90 6.60 13.50
C PHE A 2 -4.73 6.08 12.07
N ILE A 3 -3.48 5.93 11.62
CA ILE A 3 -3.15 5.47 10.26
C ILE A 3 -2.57 4.06 10.37
N SER A 4 -3.18 3.08 9.71
CA SER A 4 -2.75 1.67 9.77
C SER A 4 -2.27 1.16 8.43
N ILE A 5 -1.07 0.57 8.40
CA ILE A 5 -0.52 -0.14 7.24
C ILE A 5 -0.69 -1.67 7.35
N MET A 6 -1.47 -2.15 8.33
CA MET A 6 -1.63 -3.58 8.57
C MET A 6 -2.39 -4.26 7.43
N ALA A 7 -1.73 -5.19 6.73
CA ALA A 7 -2.36 -5.99 5.69
C ALA A 7 -3.48 -6.87 6.27
N GLY A 8 -4.61 -6.95 5.56
CA GLY A 8 -5.75 -7.80 5.92
C GLY A 8 -6.57 -7.37 7.15
N VAL A 9 -6.18 -6.31 7.86
CA VAL A 9 -6.92 -5.82 9.04
C VAL A 9 -7.88 -4.71 8.64
N LYS A 10 -9.18 -4.94 8.80
CA LYS A 10 -10.22 -3.96 8.48
C LYS A 10 -10.26 -2.80 9.47
N THR A 11 -10.69 -1.63 9.01
CA THR A 11 -10.89 -0.43 9.84
C THR A 11 -11.77 -0.72 11.06
N SER A 12 -12.86 -1.46 10.88
CA SER A 12 -13.79 -1.84 11.95
C SER A 12 -13.14 -2.63 13.09
N ALA A 13 -12.16 -3.49 12.80
CA ALA A 13 -11.44 -4.24 13.83
C ALA A 13 -10.54 -3.31 14.66
N ILE A 14 -9.93 -2.31 14.02
CA ILE A 14 -9.09 -1.30 14.68
C ILE A 14 -9.97 -0.36 15.51
N GLU A 15 -11.09 0.10 14.96
CA GLU A 15 -12.05 0.97 15.64
C GLU A 15 -12.66 0.30 16.88
N ALA A 16 -12.94 -1.00 16.83
CA ALA A 16 -13.41 -1.76 17.98
C ALA A 16 -12.41 -1.79 19.14
N LEU A 17 -11.10 -1.71 18.85
CA LEU A 17 -10.04 -1.68 19.86
C LEU A 17 -9.77 -0.26 20.39
N LEU A 18 -9.84 0.74 19.51
CA LEU A 18 -9.56 2.13 19.87
C LEU A 18 -10.76 2.85 20.50
N GLY A 19 -11.96 2.32 20.33
CA GLY A 19 -13.22 2.88 20.82
C GLY A 19 -14.01 3.62 19.74
N SER A 20 -15.32 3.76 19.99
CA SER A 20 -16.26 4.47 19.13
C SER A 20 -15.84 5.94 18.98
N GLY A 21 -15.85 6.43 17.73
CA GLY A 21 -15.40 7.80 17.39
C GLY A 21 -13.93 7.90 16.98
N SER A 22 -13.15 6.81 17.05
CA SER A 22 -11.79 6.80 16.52
C SER A 22 -11.78 7.02 15.01
N GLN A 23 -10.95 7.98 14.57
CA GLN A 23 -10.75 8.29 13.16
C GLN A 23 -9.64 7.40 12.62
N VAL A 24 -9.99 6.36 11.88
CA VAL A 24 -9.04 5.39 11.32
C VAL A 24 -8.93 5.59 9.81
N VAL A 25 -7.71 5.62 9.28
CA VAL A 25 -7.45 5.48 7.84
C VAL A 25 -6.61 4.23 7.64
N ARG A 26 -7.14 3.29 6.86
CA ARG A 26 -6.43 2.07 6.45
C ARG A 26 -5.64 2.38 5.19
N VAL A 27 -4.39 1.94 5.18
CA VAL A 27 -3.43 2.19 4.13
C VAL A 27 -2.87 0.87 3.65
N MET A 28 -2.81 0.68 2.34
CA MET A 28 -2.09 -0.41 1.71
C MET A 28 -1.00 0.19 0.83
N SER A 29 0.24 0.13 1.29
CA SER A 29 1.43 0.55 0.56
C SER A 29 2.25 -0.67 0.12
N ASN A 30 3.43 -0.46 -0.47
CA ASN A 30 4.30 -1.53 -0.93
C ASN A 30 5.79 -1.19 -0.71
N THR A 31 6.64 -2.19 -0.90
CA THR A 31 8.08 -2.11 -0.57
C THR A 31 8.87 -1.01 -1.31
N PRO A 32 8.54 -0.61 -2.57
CA PRO A 32 9.20 0.51 -3.25
C PRO A 32 9.08 1.87 -2.56
N ALA A 33 8.22 2.03 -1.55
CA ALA A 33 8.18 3.25 -0.75
C ALA A 33 9.55 3.59 -0.11
N LEU A 34 10.39 2.59 0.17
CA LEU A 34 11.76 2.78 0.69
C LEU A 34 12.68 3.55 -0.27
N VAL A 35 12.36 3.54 -1.56
CA VAL A 35 13.10 4.26 -2.61
C VAL A 35 12.24 5.35 -3.26
N LEU A 36 11.24 5.86 -2.52
CA LEU A 36 10.33 6.93 -2.93
C LEU A 36 9.49 6.62 -4.19
N ALA A 37 9.31 5.34 -4.51
CA ALA A 37 8.55 4.87 -5.67
C ALA A 37 7.34 4.01 -5.28
N GLY A 38 6.80 4.24 -4.08
CA GLY A 38 5.67 3.49 -3.55
C GLY A 38 4.37 3.69 -4.34
N ALA A 39 3.51 2.68 -4.32
CA ALA A 39 2.14 2.78 -4.80
C ALA A 39 1.19 2.45 -3.65
N THR A 40 0.49 3.47 -3.16
CA THR A 40 -0.31 3.40 -1.94
C THR A 40 -1.79 3.60 -2.26
N ALA A 41 -2.66 2.77 -1.69
CA ALA A 41 -4.08 3.03 -1.63
C ALA A 41 -4.53 3.31 -0.19
N ILE A 42 -5.45 4.24 -0.01
CA ILE A 42 -6.00 4.60 1.30
C ILE A 42 -7.53 4.50 1.31
N ALA A 43 -8.08 4.08 2.44
CA ALA A 43 -9.52 4.03 2.68
C ALA A 43 -9.85 4.56 4.08
N ARG A 44 -10.94 5.33 4.19
CA ARG A 44 -11.44 5.84 5.48
C ARG A 44 -12.21 4.77 6.23
N GLY A 45 -12.05 4.77 7.55
CA GLY A 45 -12.96 4.13 8.49
C GLY A 45 -14.25 4.93 8.69
N ALA A 46 -15.08 4.53 9.64
CA ALA A 46 -16.41 5.07 9.87
C ALA A 46 -16.41 6.54 10.30
N ASN A 47 -15.40 6.96 11.08
CA ASN A 47 -15.34 8.32 11.65
C ASN A 47 -14.26 9.20 11.01
N ALA A 48 -13.58 8.73 9.96
CA ALA A 48 -12.58 9.52 9.24
C ALA A 48 -13.22 10.28 8.08
N GLY A 49 -13.02 11.60 8.04
CA GLY A 49 -13.54 12.50 7.02
C GLY A 49 -12.53 12.75 5.90
N ASP A 50 -12.83 13.76 5.08
CA ASP A 50 -11.99 14.16 3.96
C ASP A 50 -10.66 14.80 4.43
N GLU A 51 -10.64 15.43 5.61
CA GLU A 51 -9.43 16.01 6.19
C GLU A 51 -8.41 14.93 6.57
N GLU A 52 -8.85 13.84 7.21
CA GLU A 52 -7.97 12.71 7.58
C GLU A 52 -7.43 11.98 6.35
N LEU A 53 -8.27 11.81 5.32
CA LEU A 53 -7.85 11.25 4.04
C LEU A 53 -6.83 12.16 3.35
N ALA A 54 -7.07 13.47 3.32
CA ALA A 54 -6.16 14.43 2.71
C ALA A 54 -4.81 14.46 3.43
N LEU A 55 -4.80 14.43 4.76
CA LEU A 55 -3.56 14.37 5.55
C LEU A 55 -2.81 13.07 5.29
N THR A 56 -3.50 11.93 5.30
CA THR A 56 -2.88 10.63 5.03
C THR A 56 -2.30 10.59 3.62
N ARG A 57 -3.05 11.07 2.63
CA ARG A 57 -2.57 11.18 1.25
C ARG A 57 -1.30 12.00 1.15
N ARG A 58 -1.24 13.18 1.78
CA ARG A 58 -0.02 14.02 1.77
C ARG A 58 1.18 13.30 2.34
N ILE A 59 1.02 12.46 3.37
CA ILE A 59 2.11 11.67 3.95
C ILE A 59 2.65 10.66 2.93
N PHE A 60 1.76 9.89 2.29
CA PHE A 60 2.18 8.82 1.37
C PHE A 60 2.60 9.32 -0.01
N ASP A 61 2.13 10.51 -0.43
CA ASP A 61 2.62 11.19 -1.64
C ASP A 61 4.09 11.63 -1.52
N LEU A 62 4.66 11.69 -0.29
CA LEU A 62 6.11 11.94 -0.10
C LEU A 62 6.99 10.73 -0.47
N VAL A 63 6.41 9.52 -0.51
CA VAL A 63 7.14 8.27 -0.75
C VAL A 63 6.63 7.54 -2.00
N GLY A 64 5.83 8.20 -2.84
CA GLY A 64 5.31 7.62 -4.07
C GLY A 64 3.97 8.22 -4.51
N THR A 65 3.11 7.40 -5.10
CA THR A 65 1.78 7.81 -5.58
C THR A 65 0.69 7.24 -4.68
N THR A 66 -0.30 8.06 -4.32
CA THR A 66 -1.45 7.63 -3.51
C THR A 66 -2.78 7.75 -4.25
N CYS A 67 -3.64 6.73 -4.11
CA CYS A 67 -5.04 6.78 -4.53
C CYS A 67 -6.01 6.52 -3.36
N ILE A 68 -7.22 7.08 -3.45
CA ILE A 68 -8.29 6.83 -2.49
C ILE A 68 -9.22 5.77 -3.09
N VAL A 69 -9.55 4.74 -2.30
CA VAL A 69 -10.42 3.65 -2.71
C VAL A 69 -11.46 3.33 -1.64
N GLU A 70 -12.51 2.62 -2.03
CA GLU A 70 -13.38 1.95 -1.06
C GLU A 70 -12.62 0.84 -0.33
N GLU A 71 -12.86 0.65 0.97
CA GLU A 71 -12.11 -0.34 1.76
C GLU A 71 -12.21 -1.77 1.19
N LYS A 72 -13.37 -2.12 0.60
CA LYS A 72 -13.60 -3.42 -0.04
C LYS A 72 -12.64 -3.73 -1.19
N LEU A 73 -12.00 -2.71 -1.76
CA LEU A 73 -11.03 -2.85 -2.85
C LEU A 73 -9.60 -3.06 -2.34
N LEU A 74 -9.31 -2.85 -1.05
CA LEU A 74 -7.95 -2.94 -0.53
C LEU A 74 -7.36 -4.36 -0.60
N ASP A 75 -8.19 -5.39 -0.59
CA ASP A 75 -7.73 -6.77 -0.78
C ASP A 75 -7.25 -6.98 -2.24
N ALA A 76 -7.96 -6.41 -3.22
CA ALA A 76 -7.51 -6.40 -4.62
C ALA A 76 -6.26 -5.53 -4.82
N VAL A 77 -6.19 -4.36 -4.18
CA VAL A 77 -4.97 -3.52 -4.18
C VAL A 77 -3.79 -4.29 -3.60
N THR A 78 -3.99 -5.09 -2.55
CA THR A 78 -2.93 -5.91 -1.96
C THR A 78 -2.36 -6.88 -2.99
N GLY A 79 -3.22 -7.57 -3.75
CA GLY A 79 -2.80 -8.49 -4.81
C GLY A 79 -2.06 -7.81 -5.97
N VAL A 80 -2.38 -6.55 -6.29
CA VAL A 80 -1.73 -5.83 -7.40
C VAL A 80 -0.52 -5.03 -6.92
N SER A 81 -0.71 -4.08 -6.00
CA SER A 81 0.35 -3.17 -5.54
C SER A 81 1.25 -3.80 -4.49
N GLY A 82 0.68 -4.53 -3.53
CA GLY A 82 1.43 -5.14 -2.44
C GLY A 82 2.30 -6.30 -2.91
N SER A 83 1.72 -7.21 -3.71
CA SER A 83 2.45 -8.35 -4.30
C SER A 83 3.16 -8.01 -5.62
N GLY A 84 2.78 -6.92 -6.29
CA GLY A 84 3.36 -6.48 -7.57
C GLY A 84 4.89 -6.44 -7.62
N PRO A 85 5.58 -5.86 -6.61
CA PRO A 85 7.04 -5.87 -6.56
C PRO A 85 7.63 -7.26 -6.67
N ALA A 86 7.05 -8.28 -6.03
CA ALA A 86 7.55 -9.65 -6.14
C ALA A 86 7.45 -10.18 -7.58
N TYR A 87 6.33 -9.92 -8.27
CA TYR A 87 6.15 -10.35 -9.66
C TYR A 87 7.19 -9.70 -10.59
N VAL A 88 7.43 -8.40 -10.40
CA VAL A 88 8.39 -7.65 -11.21
C VAL A 88 9.83 -8.09 -10.90
N LEU A 89 10.16 -8.35 -9.64
CA LEU A 89 11.48 -8.86 -9.26
C LEU A 89 11.76 -10.23 -9.88
N THR A 90 10.79 -11.16 -9.84
CA THR A 90 10.92 -12.46 -10.51
C THR A 90 11.08 -12.31 -12.03
N PHE A 91 10.36 -11.37 -12.64
CA PHE A 91 10.51 -11.07 -14.06
C PHE A 91 11.91 -10.54 -14.40
N ILE A 92 12.44 -9.61 -13.60
CA ILE A 92 13.79 -9.06 -13.76
C ILE A 92 14.84 -10.17 -13.60
N GLU A 93 14.71 -11.02 -12.58
CA GLU A 93 15.61 -12.14 -12.33
C GLU A 93 15.66 -13.10 -13.52
N ALA A 94 14.50 -13.47 -14.08
CA ALA A 94 14.43 -14.34 -15.26
C ALA A 94 15.12 -13.74 -16.50
N LEU A 95 15.01 -12.42 -16.70
CA LEU A 95 15.71 -11.73 -17.79
C LEU A 95 17.23 -11.71 -17.57
N SER A 96 17.67 -11.43 -16.34
CA SER A 96 19.10 -11.45 -15.98
C SER A 96 19.70 -12.85 -16.18
N ASP A 97 19.02 -13.89 -15.72
CA ASP A 97 19.45 -15.28 -15.88
C ASP A 97 19.57 -15.67 -17.37
N ALA A 98 18.63 -15.21 -18.20
CA ALA A 98 18.69 -15.45 -19.64
C ALA A 98 19.89 -14.74 -20.29
N GLY A 99 20.20 -13.50 -19.89
CA GLY A 99 21.37 -12.76 -20.36
C GLY A 99 22.68 -13.44 -19.99
N GLU A 100 22.81 -13.85 -18.72
CA GLU A 100 23.99 -14.54 -18.19
C GLU A 100 24.24 -15.86 -18.92
N LYS A 101 23.18 -16.64 -19.17
CA LYS A 101 23.26 -17.88 -19.95
C LYS A 101 23.81 -17.68 -21.38
N HIS A 102 23.71 -16.47 -21.93
CA HIS A 102 24.21 -16.14 -23.26
C HIS A 102 25.48 -15.26 -23.23
N GLY A 103 26.17 -15.22 -22.09
CA GLY A 103 27.50 -14.62 -21.98
C GLY A 103 27.52 -13.13 -21.63
N LEU A 104 26.36 -12.53 -21.26
CA LEU A 104 26.36 -11.21 -20.65
C LEU A 104 26.85 -11.31 -19.19
N PRO A 105 27.59 -10.33 -18.67
CA PRO A 105 27.84 -10.25 -17.24
C PRO A 105 26.52 -9.97 -16.49
N ARG A 106 26.43 -10.45 -15.25
CA ARG A 106 25.28 -10.19 -14.37
C ARG A 106 25.31 -8.78 -13.80
#